data_AF-A0A9D8DRB9-F1
#
_entry.id   AF-A0A9D8DRB9-F1
#
_cell.length_a   1.000
_cell.length_b   1.000
_cell.length_c   1.000
_cell.angle_alpha   90.00
_cell.angle_beta   90.00
_cell.angle_gamma   90.00
#
_symmetry.space_group_name_H-M   'P 1'
#
loop_
_entity.id
_entity.type
_entity.pdbx_description
1 polymer ?
#
loop_
_entity_poly.entity_id
_entity_poly.type
_entity_poly.pdbx_seq_one_letter_code
_entity_poly.pdbx_strand_id
1 'polypeptide(L)'
;MAKEPGYADAMGELEEILEELEGDDLDVDVLADRVRRASELIKTCRERITRAEDELESIVTDLDDYDAGDEDDEPDDDEDAVGQ
;
A
#
# COMPACT_ATOMS: atom_id res chain seq x y z
N MET A 1 -15.32 5.25 19.90
CA MET A 1 -15.11 4.81 18.50
C MET A 1 -13.91 3.89 18.53
N ALA A 2 -14.07 2.62 18.18
CA ALA A 2 -12.96 1.68 18.20
C ALA A 2 -11.99 2.06 17.08
N LYS A 3 -10.74 2.36 17.45
CA LYS A 3 -9.66 2.64 16.50
C LYS A 3 -9.34 1.32 15.83
N GLU A 4 -9.51 1.23 14.51
CA GLU A 4 -9.09 0.04 13.77
C GLU A 4 -7.59 -0.22 14.07
N PRO A 5 -7.22 -1.47 14.42
CA PRO A 5 -5.86 -1.79 14.80
C PRO A 5 -4.89 -1.36 13.71
N GLY A 6 -3.74 -0.79 14.11
CA GLY A 6 -2.63 -0.54 13.21
C GLY A 6 -2.20 -1.81 12.46
N TYR A 7 -1.42 -1.70 11.39
CA TYR A 7 -0.85 -2.90 10.75
C TYR A 7 -0.06 -3.74 11.75
N ALA A 8 0.75 -3.09 12.60
CA ALA A 8 1.50 -3.75 13.66
C ALA A 8 0.59 -4.41 14.71
N ASP A 9 -0.47 -3.73 15.12
CA ASP A 9 -1.43 -4.28 16.10
C ASP A 9 -2.17 -5.50 15.52
N ALA A 10 -2.58 -5.43 14.25
CA ALA A 10 -3.24 -6.54 13.56
C ALA A 10 -2.32 -7.74 13.37
N MET A 11 -1.01 -7.51 13.14
CA MET A 11 -0.01 -8.57 13.08
C MET A 11 0.23 -9.21 14.45
N GLY A 12 0.31 -8.41 15.53
CA GLY A 12 0.44 -8.95 16.88
C GLY A 12 -0.76 -9.81 17.27
N GLU A 13 -1.98 -9.37 16.96
CA GLU A 13 -3.20 -10.17 17.21
C GLU A 13 -3.22 -11.46 16.37
N LEU A 14 -2.69 -11.46 15.14
CA LEU A 14 -2.55 -12.67 14.34
C LEU A 14 -1.55 -13.66 14.96
N GLU A 15 -0.44 -13.19 15.52
CA GLU A 15 0.54 -14.02 16.24
C GLU A 15 -0.11 -14.65 17.49
N GLU A 16 -0.86 -13.88 18.27
CA GLU A 16 -1.61 -14.40 19.42
C GLU A 16 -2.64 -15.46 19.00
N ILE A 17 -3.37 -15.24 17.92
CA ILE A 17 -4.31 -16.24 17.38
C ILE A 17 -3.57 -17.51 16.96
N LEU A 18 -2.40 -17.41 16.34
CA LEU A 18 -1.61 -18.58 15.95
C LEU A 18 -1.14 -19.38 17.16
N GLU A 19 -0.60 -18.71 18.18
CA GLU A 19 -0.19 -19.36 19.43
C GLU A 19 -1.36 -20.07 20.11
N GLU A 20 -2.54 -19.42 20.15
CA GLU A 20 -3.73 -20.05 20.68
C GLU A 20 -4.07 -21.32 19.87
N LEU A 21 -4.15 -21.22 18.54
CA LEU A 21 -4.54 -22.33 17.64
C LEU A 21 -3.62 -23.55 17.71
N GLU A 22 -2.37 -23.38 18.16
CA GLU A 22 -1.41 -24.47 18.37
C GLU A 22 -1.65 -25.22 19.69
N GLY A 23 -2.54 -24.74 20.55
CA GLY A 23 -2.91 -25.39 21.80
C GLY A 23 -3.71 -26.69 21.62
N ASP A 24 -3.34 -27.74 22.36
CA ASP A 24 -3.92 -29.08 22.23
C ASP A 24 -5.40 -29.23 22.67
N ASP A 25 -5.91 -28.30 23.50
CA ASP A 25 -7.24 -28.40 24.13
C ASP A 25 -8.26 -27.35 23.60
N LEU A 26 -8.15 -26.99 22.32
CA LEU A 26 -9.04 -26.01 21.70
C LEU A 26 -10.37 -26.61 21.23
N ASP A 27 -11.47 -25.99 21.67
CA ASP A 27 -12.82 -26.34 21.21
C ASP A 27 -13.04 -25.90 19.75
N VAL A 28 -13.79 -26.69 18.98
CA VAL A 28 -14.06 -26.46 17.56
C VAL A 28 -14.80 -25.15 17.29
N ASP A 29 -15.68 -24.72 18.20
CA ASP A 29 -16.41 -23.46 18.05
C ASP A 29 -15.46 -22.28 18.25
N VAL A 30 -14.53 -22.39 19.22
CA VAL A 30 -13.49 -21.38 19.46
C VAL A 30 -12.53 -21.31 18.26
N LEU A 31 -12.14 -22.45 17.71
CA LEU A 31 -11.31 -22.53 16.50
C LEU A 31 -11.97 -21.76 15.34
N ALA A 32 -13.27 -21.99 15.11
CA ALA A 32 -14.01 -21.31 14.05
C ALA A 32 -14.06 -19.79 14.24
N ASP A 33 -14.24 -19.33 15.48
CA ASP A 33 -14.25 -17.91 15.81
C ASP A 33 -12.87 -17.26 15.63
N ARG A 34 -11.79 -17.94 16.05
CA ARG A 34 -10.42 -17.46 15.89
C ARG A 34 -10.00 -17.39 14.43
N VAL A 35 -10.36 -18.38 13.62
CA VAL A 35 -10.12 -18.36 12.18
C VAL A 35 -10.88 -17.22 11.50
N ARG A 36 -12.14 -16.97 11.89
CA ARG A 36 -12.93 -15.85 11.36
C ARG A 36 -12.25 -14.51 11.69
N ARG A 37 -11.81 -14.34 12.93
CA ARG A 37 -11.09 -13.14 13.38
C ARG A 37 -9.78 -12.93 12.61
N ALA A 38 -8.98 -13.98 12.46
CA ALA A 38 -7.74 -13.93 11.66
C ALA A 38 -8.02 -13.53 10.21
N SER A 39 -9.11 -14.02 9.61
CA SER A 39 -9.51 -13.66 8.25
C SER A 39 -9.83 -12.16 8.11
N GLU A 40 -10.50 -11.57 9.10
CA GLU A 40 -10.77 -10.13 9.14
C GLU A 40 -9.47 -9.32 9.24
N LEU A 41 -8.56 -9.70 10.14
CA LEU A 41 -7.27 -9.05 10.33
C LEU A 41 -6.43 -9.10 9.05
N ILE A 42 -6.34 -10.25 8.39
CA ILE A 42 -5.65 -10.42 7.11
C ILE A 42 -6.23 -9.49 6.05
N LYS A 43 -7.55 -9.36 5.98
CA LYS A 43 -8.20 -8.45 5.04
C LYS A 43 -7.80 -7.00 5.30
N THR A 44 -7.83 -6.56 6.57
CA THR A 44 -7.37 -5.22 6.95
C THR A 44 -5.90 -4.99 6.61
N CYS A 45 -5.03 -5.96 6.85
CA CYS A 45 -3.61 -5.85 6.49
C CYS A 45 -3.42 -5.69 4.98
N ARG A 46 -4.12 -6.48 4.16
CA ARG A 46 -4.07 -6.38 2.70
C ARG A 46 -4.54 -5.02 2.20
N GLU A 47 -5.67 -4.53 2.69
CA GLU A 47 -6.19 -3.23 2.30
C GLU A 47 -5.21 -2.09 2.61
N ARG A 48 -4.47 -2.19 3.73
CA ARG A 48 -3.45 -1.20 4.09
C ARG A 48 -2.23 -1.27 3.20
N ILE A 49 -1.76 -2.48 2.87
CA ILE A 49 -0.65 -2.68 1.94
C ILE A 49 -1.00 -2.07 0.59
N THR A 50 -2.17 -2.41 0.03
CA THR A 50 -2.61 -1.86 -1.26
C THR A 50 -2.69 -0.34 -1.24
N ARG A 51 -3.24 0.28 -0.18
CA ARG A 51 -3.25 1.74 -0.07
C ARG A 51 -1.85 2.36 -0.04
N ALA A 52 -0.91 1.70 0.63
CA ALA A 52 0.47 2.17 0.69
C ALA A 52 1.18 2.02 -0.67
N GLU A 53 0.88 0.95 -1.41
CA GLU A 53 1.35 0.75 -2.79
C GLU A 53 0.80 1.84 -3.72
N ASP A 54 -0.51 2.14 -3.65
CA ASP A 54 -1.16 3.18 -4.44
C ASP A 54 -0.56 4.58 -4.14
N GLU A 55 -0.31 4.88 -2.87
CA GLU A 55 0.31 6.14 -2.45
C GLU A 55 1.75 6.26 -2.97
N LEU A 56 2.51 5.16 -2.92
CA LEU A 56 3.87 5.12 -3.47
C LEU A 56 3.87 5.34 -4.99
N GLU A 57 2.96 4.69 -5.73
CA GLU A 57 2.82 4.86 -7.17
C GLU A 57 2.47 6.32 -7.54
N SER A 58 1.58 6.95 -6.76
CA SER A 58 1.27 8.37 -6.94
C SER A 58 2.49 9.26 -6.74
N ILE A 59 3.28 9.04 -5.68
CA ILE A 59 4.47 9.84 -5.40
C ILE A 59 5.53 9.68 -6.51
N VAL A 60 5.71 8.47 -7.03
CA VAL A 60 6.65 8.21 -8.12
C VAL A 60 6.19 8.91 -9.39
N THR A 61 4.90 8.82 -9.73
CA THR A 61 4.31 9.51 -10.89
C THR A 61 4.48 11.03 -10.78
N ASP A 62 4.17 11.60 -9.61
CA ASP A 62 4.31 13.04 -9.36
C ASP A 62 5.77 13.51 -9.49
N LEU A 63 6.74 12.65 -9.19
CA LEU A 63 8.17 12.94 -9.32
C LEU A 63 8.62 12.89 -10.80
N ASP A 64 8.16 11.88 -11.55
CA ASP A 64 8.48 11.73 -12.97
C ASP A 64 7.89 12.89 -13.80
N ASP A 65 6.66 13.34 -13.48
CA ASP A 65 6.03 14.50 -14.10
C ASP A 65 6.80 15.81 -13.83
N TYR A 66 7.52 15.89 -12.70
CA TYR A 66 8.33 17.06 -12.33
C TYR A 66 9.67 17.11 -13.10
N ASP A 67 10.22 15.95 -13.50
CA ASP A 67 11.51 15.84 -14.20
C ASP A 67 11.36 16.02 -15.73
N ALA A 68 10.16 15.78 -16.27
CA ALA A 68 9.85 15.96 -17.69
C ALA A 68 9.64 17.43 -18.14
N GLY A 69 9.79 18.40 -17.23
CA GLY A 69 9.51 19.82 -17.46
C GLY A 69 10.68 20.68 -17.99
N ASP A 70 11.84 20.10 -18.30
CA ASP A 70 13.08 20.84 -18.65
C ASP A 70 13.55 20.64 -20.12
N GLU A 71 12.77 19.99 -21.00
CA GLU A 71 13.20 19.67 -22.39
C GLU A 71 12.54 20.48 -23.53
N ASP A 72 11.82 21.58 -23.24
CA ASP A 72 11.22 22.45 -24.27
C ASP A 72 11.76 23.89 -24.20
N ASP A 73 13.04 24.11 -24.53
CA ASP A 73 13.57 25.46 -24.83
C ASP A 73 14.77 25.39 -25.80
N GLU A 74 14.55 24.86 -27.02
CA GLU A 74 15.35 25.26 -28.17
C GLU A 74 14.51 26.18 -29.06
N PRO A 75 14.72 27.52 -29.01
CA PRO A 75 14.18 28.39 -30.04
C PRO A 75 14.90 28.10 -31.36
N ASP A 76 14.16 27.59 -32.35
CA ASP A 76 14.53 27.62 -33.78
C ASP A 76 14.53 29.08 -34.27
N ASP A 77 15.52 29.87 -33.83
CA ASP A 77 15.83 31.20 -34.35
C ASP A 77 17.12 31.12 -35.18
N ASP A 78 16.97 30.84 -36.47
CA ASP A 78 17.83 31.41 -37.51
C ASP A 78 16.98 31.60 -38.78
N GLU A 79 16.22 32.69 -38.79
CA GLU A 79 15.76 33.33 -40.03
C GLU A 79 16.97 33.91 -40.81
N ASP A 80 16.78 34.00 -42.13
CA ASP A 80 17.56 34.79 -43.11
C ASP A 80 18.89 34.25 -43.67
N ALA A 81 18.78 33.52 -44.79
CA ALA A 81 19.72 33.64 -45.90
C ALA A 81 19.01 34.17 -47.17
N VAL A 82 18.88 35.50 -47.19
CA VAL A 82 18.69 36.45 -48.31
C VAL A 82 18.62 35.83 -49.72
N GLY A 83 17.42 35.84 -50.31
CA GLY A 83 17.21 35.65 -51.74
C GLY A 83 16.87 36.97 -52.43
N GLN A 84 17.82 37.53 -53.20
CA GLN A 84 17.58 38.60 -54.17
C GLN A 84 18.41 38.36 -55.42
#